data_AF-A0AAX3ZJU7-F1
#
_entry.id   AF-A0AAX3ZJU7-F1
#
_cell.length_a   1.000
_cell.length_b   1.000
_cell.length_c   1.000
_cell.angle_alpha   90.00
_cell.angle_beta   90.00
_cell.angle_gamma   90.00
#
_symmetry.space_group_name_H-M   'P 1'
#
loop_
_entity.id
_entity.type
_entity.pdbx_description
1 polymer ?
#
loop_
_entity_poly.entity_id
_entity_poly.type
_entity_poly.pdbx_seq_one_letter_code
_entity_poly.pdbx_strand_id
1 'polypeptide(L)' 'MARDVLKTAGLHGHKYAIDAILAAVAGQEAAQGAEATVFTSDTDDMNQLLAGHPVRVEKV' A
#
# COMPACT_ATOMS: atom_id res chain seq x y z
N MET A 1 0.10 -7.35 8.18
CA MET A 1 1.18 -7.97 7.36
C MET A 1 0.77 -7.93 5.88
N ALA A 2 1.69 -8.01 4.91
CA ALA A 2 1.38 -7.90 3.47
C ALA A 2 0.27 -8.86 2.98
N ARG A 3 0.20 -10.06 3.55
CA ARG A 3 -0.86 -11.03 3.26
C ARG A 3 -2.26 -10.53 3.64
N ASP A 4 -2.36 -9.77 4.73
CA ASP A 4 -3.63 -9.20 5.21
C ASP A 4 -4.09 -8.06 4.30
N VAL A 5 -3.15 -7.26 3.78
CA VAL A 5 -3.41 -6.17 2.84
C VAL A 5 -4.07 -6.71 1.57
N LEU A 6 -3.51 -7.77 0.98
CA LEU A 6 -4.11 -8.45 -0.19
C LEU A 6 -5.50 -9.00 0.12
N LYS A 7 -5.67 -9.62 1.28
CA LYS A 7 -6.95 -10.22 1.69
C LYS A 7 -8.04 -9.16 1.87
N THR A 8 -7.72 -8.03 2.50
CA THR A 8 -8.65 -6.91 2.70
C THR A 8 -9.04 -6.26 1.38
N ALA A 9 -8.11 -6.16 0.43
CA ALA A 9 -8.37 -5.60 -0.90
C ALA A 9 -9.04 -6.58 -1.88
N GLY A 10 -9.16 -7.87 -1.53
CA GLY A 10 -9.73 -8.89 -2.41
C GLY A 10 -8.85 -9.26 -3.61
N LEU A 11 -7.53 -9.04 -3.52
CA LEU A 11 -6.60 -9.19 -4.63
C LEU A 11 -5.83 -10.52 -4.63
N HIS A 12 -5.52 -11.03 -5.82
CA HIS A 12 -4.75 -12.28 -5.99
C HIS A 12 -3.26 -12.05 -5.75
N GLY A 13 -2.67 -12.83 -4.83
CA GLY A 13 -1.32 -12.56 -4.33
C GLY A 13 -0.18 -12.64 -5.34
N HIS A 14 -0.30 -13.40 -6.45
CA HIS A 14 0.78 -13.46 -7.44
C HIS A 14 0.88 -12.20 -8.31
N LYS A 15 -0.22 -11.45 -8.46
CA LYS A 15 -0.27 -10.25 -9.31
C LYS A 15 0.16 -8.99 -8.54
N TYR A 16 -0.11 -8.95 -7.24
CA TYR A 16 0.03 -7.75 -6.41
C TYR A 16 0.98 -7.93 -5.21
N ALA A 17 1.86 -8.93 -5.24
CA ALA A 17 2.74 -9.25 -4.11
C ALA A 17 3.62 -8.06 -3.70
N ILE A 18 4.23 -7.39 -4.69
CA ILE A 18 5.13 -6.25 -4.45
C ILE A 18 4.33 -5.05 -3.95
N ASP A 19 3.21 -4.76 -4.59
CA ASP A 19 2.27 -3.70 -4.20
C ASP A 19 1.82 -3.85 -2.74
N ALA A 20 1.49 -5.07 -2.34
CA ALA A 20 1.08 -5.37 -0.96
C ALA A 20 2.22 -5.26 0.06
N ILE A 21 3.46 -5.59 -0.32
CA ILE A 21 4.62 -5.38 0.56
C ILE A 21 4.86 -3.88 0.73
N LEU A 22 4.86 -3.12 -0.37
CA LEU A 22 5.06 -1.67 -0.34
C LEU A 22 3.99 -0.97 0.51
N ALA A 23 2.72 -1.29 0.28
CA ALA A 23 1.61 -0.75 1.07
C ALA A 23 1.70 -1.14 2.55
N ALA A 24 2.10 -2.39 2.86
CA ALA A 24 2.27 -2.82 4.25
C ALA A 24 3.39 -2.07 4.98
N VAL A 25 4.53 -1.81 4.30
CA VAL A 25 5.63 -1.04 4.87
C VAL A 25 5.19 0.40 5.07
N ALA A 26 4.67 1.07 4.04
CA ALA A 26 4.26 2.47 4.13
C ALA A 26 3.16 2.70 5.18
N GLY A 27 2.15 1.81 5.23
CA GLY A 27 1.10 1.87 6.24
C GLY A 27 1.62 1.65 7.67
N GLN A 28 2.64 0.80 7.85
CA GLN A 28 3.25 0.59 9.16
C GLN A 28 4.03 1.83 9.62
N GLU A 29 4.83 2.44 8.75
CA GLU A 29 5.55 3.69 9.06
C GLU A 29 4.57 4.80 9.45
N ALA A 30 3.48 4.93 8.69
CA ALA A 30 2.43 5.91 8.96
C ALA A 30 1.72 5.64 10.30
N ALA A 31 1.45 4.38 10.65
CA ALA A 31 0.88 4.01 11.94
C ALA A 31 1.83 4.30 13.12
N GLN A 32 3.13 4.39 12.88
CA GLN A 32 4.14 4.80 13.87
C GLN A 32 4.32 6.32 13.95
N GLY A 33 3.56 7.08 13.16
CA GLY A 33 3.56 8.55 13.19
C GLY A 33 4.54 9.20 12.21
N ALA A 34 5.19 8.43 11.32
CA ALA A 34 6.01 9.00 10.25
C ALA A 34 5.15 9.51 9.09
N GLU A 35 5.60 10.57 8.43
CA GLU A 35 5.02 10.97 7.14
C GLU A 35 5.60 10.09 6.03
N ALA A 36 4.73 9.33 5.34
CA ALA A 36 5.12 8.43 4.26
C ALA A 36 4.52 8.86 2.91
N THR A 37 5.36 8.85 1.87
CA THR A 37 4.95 9.02 0.47
C THR A 37 5.38 7.79 -0.33
N VAL A 38 4.44 7.21 -1.08
CA VAL A 38 4.68 6.12 -2.02
C VAL A 38 4.70 6.66 -3.44
N PHE A 39 5.82 6.43 -4.13
CA PHE A 39 6.00 6.75 -5.54
C PHE A 39 5.77 5.51 -6.39
N THR A 40 4.82 5.56 -7.33
CA THR A 40 4.43 4.42 -8.17
C THR A 40 3.94 4.86 -9.54
N SER A 41 4.13 4.06 -10.58
CA SER A 41 3.50 4.32 -11.89
C SER A 41 2.01 3.95 -11.89
N ASP A 42 1.63 3.00 -11.05
CA ASP A 42 0.25 2.52 -10.86
C ASP A 42 -0.31 3.02 -9.53
N THR A 43 -0.95 4.19 -9.57
CA THR A 43 -1.53 4.83 -8.39
C THR A 43 -2.83 4.19 -7.95
N ASP A 44 -3.54 3.52 -8.85
CA ASP A 44 -4.90 3.03 -8.57
C ASP A 44 -4.83 1.84 -7.61
N ASP A 45 -3.92 0.90 -7.87
CA ASP A 45 -3.67 -0.23 -6.96
C ASP A 45 -3.15 0.25 -5.59
N MET A 46 -2.24 1.23 -5.56
CA MET A 46 -1.75 1.80 -4.30
C MET A 46 -2.84 2.49 -3.50
N ASN A 47 -3.69 3.28 -4.15
CA ASN A 47 -4.82 3.95 -3.50
C ASN A 47 -5.81 2.93 -2.90
N GLN A 48 -6.04 1.80 -3.58
CA GLN A 48 -6.89 0.75 -3.05
C GLN A 48 -6.27 0.07 -1.82
N LEU A 49 -4.99 -0.26 -1.86
CA LEU A 49 -4.31 -0.98 -0.79
C LEU A 49 -4.06 -0.11 0.46
N LEU A 50 -3.86 1.19 0.27
CA LEU A 50 -3.60 2.16 1.34
C LEU A 50 -4.86 2.90 1.81
N ALA A 51 -6.04 2.53 1.33
CA ALA A 51 -7.29 3.17 1.72
C ALA A 51 -7.42 3.23 3.26
N GLY A 52 -7.60 4.44 3.80
CA GLY A 52 -7.70 4.70 5.24
C GLY A 52 -6.37 4.82 5.99
N HIS A 53 -5.22 4.68 5.33
CA HIS A 53 -3.91 4.97 5.93
C HIS A 53 -3.47 6.39 5.57
N PRO A 54 -2.80 7.14 6.48
CA PRO A 54 -2.32 8.49 6.20
C PRO A 54 -1.00 8.44 5.40
N VAL A 55 -1.05 7.83 4.21
CA VAL A 55 0.07 7.70 3.28
C VAL A 55 -0.26 8.50 2.02
N ARG A 56 0.68 9.33 1.56
CA ARG A 56 0.55 10.03 0.28
C ARG A 56 0.94 9.11 -0.87
N VAL A 57 0.19 9.13 -1.96
CA VAL A 57 0.53 8.38 -3.19
C VAL A 57 0.82 9.38 -4.30
N GLU A 58 1.98 9.25 -4.94
CA GLU A 58 2.42 10.12 -6.04
C GLU A 58 2.80 9.29 -7.27
N LYS A 59 2.37 9.76 -8.44
CA LYS A 59 2.68 9.11 -9.71
C LYS A 59 4.08 9.49 -10.17
N VAL A 60 4.87 8.50 -10.58
CA VAL A 60 6.14 8.69 -11.32
C VAL A 60 5.99 8.51 -12.82
#